data_AF-A0A7W0LHK7-F1
#
_entry.id   AF-A0A7W0LHK7-F1
#
_cell.length_a   1.000
_cell.length_b   1.000
_cell.length_c   1.000
_cell.angle_alpha   90.00
_cell.angle_beta   90.00
_cell.angle_gamma   90.00
#
_symmetry.space_group_name_H-M   'P 1'
#
loop_
_entity.id
_entity.type
_entity.pdbx_description
1 polymer ?
#
loop_
_entity_poly.entity_id
_entity_poly.type
_entity_poly.pdbx_seq_one_letter_code
_entity_poly.pdbx_strand_id
1 'polypeptide(L)'
;MPNLAISLHATTEDQRDMLVPVNRKYGLKELLDACRRFPVKRRERITFEYVMLKEVNDSPEDARRLVRLLHGIRGKVNLLPLNEAAGIPFERPSDERVNRFAKILSDHGLTVSVRKSRGRDIRAACGQLITETTRTQSPGRRLAMLMG
;
A
#
# COMPACT_ATOMS: atom_id res chain seq x y z
N MET A 1 15.26 2.57 -14.29
CA MET A 1 14.13 2.32 -15.20
C MET A 1 12.86 2.64 -14.43
N PRO A 2 11.69 2.84 -15.05
CA PRO A 2 10.54 3.39 -14.34
C PRO A 2 10.18 2.51 -13.16
N ASN A 3 9.87 3.14 -12.03
CA ASN A 3 9.27 2.49 -10.87
C ASN A 3 7.88 1.99 -11.30
N LEU A 4 7.80 0.77 -11.84
CA LEU A 4 6.51 0.18 -12.22
C LEU A 4 5.67 -0.03 -10.97
N ALA A 5 4.50 0.59 -10.96
CA ALA A 5 3.49 0.41 -9.94
C ALA A 5 2.24 -0.21 -10.57
N ILE A 6 1.65 -1.19 -9.88
CA ILE A 6 0.44 -1.90 -10.29
C ILE A 6 -0.63 -1.64 -9.24
N SER A 7 -1.74 -1.04 -9.66
CA SER A 7 -2.97 -0.92 -8.85
C SER A 7 -3.64 -2.29 -8.71
N LEU A 8 -3.27 -3.02 -7.66
CA LEU A 8 -3.73 -4.39 -7.43
C LEU A 8 -5.06 -4.42 -6.68
N HIS A 9 -5.06 -3.81 -5.47
CA HIS A 9 -6.23 -3.51 -4.62
C HIS A 9 -7.13 -4.68 -4.18
N ALA A 10 -6.90 -5.91 -4.64
CA ALA A 10 -7.74 -7.07 -4.32
C ALA A 10 -6.94 -8.37 -4.40
N THR A 11 -7.45 -9.44 -3.76
CA THR A 11 -6.78 -10.76 -3.75
C THR A 11 -7.65 -11.89 -4.30
N THR A 12 -8.86 -11.57 -4.77
CA THR A 12 -9.76 -12.46 -5.51
C THR A 12 -10.26 -11.75 -6.77
N GLU A 13 -10.72 -12.52 -7.76
CA GLU A 13 -11.31 -11.95 -8.99
C GLU A 13 -12.54 -11.10 -8.65
N ASP A 14 -13.46 -11.59 -7.81
CA ASP A 14 -14.69 -10.87 -7.44
C ASP A 14 -14.40 -9.52 -6.75
N GLN A 15 -13.47 -9.50 -5.80
CA GLN A 15 -13.03 -8.25 -5.18
C GLN A 15 -12.44 -7.30 -6.22
N ARG A 16 -11.65 -7.82 -7.17
CA ARG A 16 -10.96 -7.01 -8.16
C ARG A 16 -11.90 -6.49 -9.24
N ASP A 17 -12.91 -7.26 -9.64
CA ASP A 17 -13.97 -6.82 -10.55
C ASP A 17 -14.81 -5.68 -9.98
N MET A 18 -15.02 -5.69 -8.66
CA MET A 18 -15.71 -4.61 -7.95
C MET A 18 -14.83 -3.36 -7.84
N LEU A 19 -13.56 -3.51 -7.43
CA LEU A 19 -12.69 -2.38 -7.09
C LEU A 19 -11.93 -1.79 -8.30
N VAL A 20 -11.64 -2.62 -9.31
CA VAL A 20 -10.84 -2.25 -10.49
C VAL A 20 -11.50 -2.82 -11.75
N PRO A 21 -12.51 -2.14 -12.34
CA PRO A 21 -13.36 -2.70 -13.40
C PRO A 21 -12.64 -3.24 -14.63
N VAL A 22 -11.40 -2.79 -14.88
CA VAL A 22 -10.53 -3.33 -15.95
C VAL A 22 -10.20 -4.82 -15.76
N ASN A 23 -10.37 -5.37 -14.55
CA ASN A 23 -10.16 -6.79 -14.25
C ASN A 23 -11.02 -7.74 -15.10
N ARG A 24 -12.25 -7.33 -15.42
CA ARG A 24 -13.16 -8.10 -16.27
C ARG A 24 -12.60 -8.34 -17.68
N LYS A 25 -11.68 -7.48 -18.13
CA LYS A 25 -10.99 -7.63 -19.41
C LYS A 25 -9.62 -8.30 -19.24
N TYR A 26 -8.89 -7.96 -18.19
CA TYR A 26 -7.56 -8.51 -17.88
C TYR A 26 -7.53 -8.98 -16.41
N GLY A 27 -7.83 -10.27 -16.23
CA GLY A 27 -8.05 -10.88 -14.91
C GLY A 27 -6.81 -10.88 -14.02
N LEU A 28 -7.00 -11.15 -12.73
CA LEU A 28 -5.94 -11.15 -11.72
C LEU A 28 -4.84 -12.16 -12.07
N LYS A 29 -5.20 -13.36 -12.54
CA LYS A 29 -4.21 -14.36 -12.94
C LYS A 29 -3.34 -13.87 -14.10
N GLU A 30 -3.95 -13.32 -15.15
CA GLU A 30 -3.25 -12.83 -16.34
C GLU A 30 -2.28 -11.69 -15.97
N LEU A 31 -2.74 -10.76 -15.13
CA LEU A 31 -1.94 -9.65 -14.61
C LEU A 31 -0.70 -10.15 -13.86
N LEU A 32 -0.86 -11.12 -12.95
CA LEU A 32 0.25 -11.64 -12.15
C LEU A 32 1.23 -12.45 -13.00
N ASP A 33 0.73 -13.19 -13.99
CA ASP A 33 1.58 -13.91 -14.95
C ASP A 33 2.40 -12.94 -15.81
N ALA A 34 1.81 -11.81 -16.22
CA ALA A 34 2.56 -10.74 -16.88
C ALA A 34 3.63 -10.14 -15.96
N CYS A 35 3.31 -9.91 -14.68
CA CYS A 35 4.27 -9.40 -13.70
C CYS A 35 5.44 -10.37 -13.45
N ARG A 36 5.20 -11.69 -13.47
CA ARG A 36 6.26 -12.72 -13.35
C ARG A 36 7.23 -12.68 -14.52
N ARG A 37 6.73 -12.43 -15.73
CA ARG A 37 7.54 -12.33 -16.96
C ARG A 37 8.21 -10.97 -17.15
N PHE A 38 7.74 -9.94 -16.44
CA PHE A 38 8.25 -8.59 -16.60
C PHE A 38 9.73 -8.50 -16.17
N PRO A 39 10.63 -7.99 -17.02
CA PRO A 39 12.05 -7.92 -16.70
C PRO A 39 12.31 -6.84 -15.63
N VAL A 40 12.55 -7.28 -14.40
CA VAL A 40 12.91 -6.40 -13.27
C VAL A 40 14.41 -6.47 -13.03
N LYS A 41 15.09 -5.31 -13.02
CA LYS A 41 16.52 -5.24 -12.69
C LYS A 41 16.77 -5.73 -11.26
N ARG A 42 17.97 -6.25 -10.98
CA ARG A 42 18.33 -6.81 -9.66
C ARG A 42 18.09 -5.85 -8.48
N ARG A 43 18.18 -4.53 -8.68
CA ARG A 43 17.94 -3.53 -7.62
C ARG A 43 16.53 -2.93 -7.63
N GLU A 44 15.70 -3.29 -8.60
CA GLU A 44 14.35 -2.77 -8.76
C GLU A 44 13.31 -3.79 -8.27
N ARG A 45 12.10 -3.32 -7.98
CA ARG A 45 10.94 -4.14 -7.59
C ARG A 45 9.68 -3.53 -8.19
N ILE A 46 8.74 -4.38 -8.58
CA ILE A 46 7.37 -3.94 -8.92
C ILE A 46 6.70 -3.48 -7.63
N THR A 47 6.04 -2.32 -7.65
CA THR A 47 5.25 -1.84 -6.51
C THR A 47 3.81 -2.26 -6.71
N PHE A 48 3.26 -3.03 -5.78
CA PHE A 48 1.84 -3.38 -5.76
C PHE A 48 1.13 -2.41 -4.82
N GLU A 49 0.36 -1.50 -5.41
CA GLU A 49 -0.47 -0.56 -4.67
C GLU A 49 -1.74 -1.28 -4.20
N TYR A 50 -2.04 -1.17 -2.91
CA TYR A 50 -3.17 -1.85 -2.27
C TYR A 50 -3.92 -0.87 -1.38
N VAL A 51 -5.01 -0.31 -1.91
CA VAL A 51 -5.92 0.48 -1.08
C VAL A 51 -6.58 -0.44 -0.06
N MET A 52 -6.53 -0.06 1.21
CA MET A 52 -7.18 -0.84 2.26
C MET A 52 -8.53 -0.21 2.59
N LEU A 53 -9.58 -1.00 2.44
CA LEU A 53 -10.97 -0.65 2.63
C LEU A 53 -11.55 -1.56 3.72
N LYS A 54 -12.16 -0.94 4.74
CA LYS A 54 -12.65 -1.65 5.93
C LYS A 54 -13.66 -2.73 5.52
N GLU A 55 -13.39 -3.96 5.94
CA GLU A 55 -14.24 -5.14 5.77
C GLU A 55 -14.50 -5.55 4.30
N VAL A 56 -13.78 -4.95 3.36
CA VAL A 56 -13.87 -5.29 1.92
C VAL A 56 -12.67 -6.10 1.47
N ASN A 57 -11.46 -5.67 1.83
CA ASN A 57 -10.20 -6.25 1.36
C ASN A 57 -9.07 -6.20 2.39
N ASP A 58 -9.38 -6.05 3.67
CA ASP A 58 -8.43 -5.81 4.74
C ASP A 58 -8.45 -6.92 5.83
N SER A 59 -8.90 -8.13 5.47
CA SER A 59 -8.88 -9.28 6.39
C SER A 59 -7.47 -9.90 6.49
N PRO A 60 -7.16 -10.62 7.59
CA PRO A 60 -5.95 -11.45 7.66
C PRO A 60 -5.86 -12.46 6.51
N GLU A 61 -6.99 -12.97 6.04
CA GLU A 61 -7.09 -13.95 4.95
C GLU A 61 -6.72 -13.31 3.61
N ASP A 62 -7.12 -12.05 3.37
CA ASP A 62 -6.66 -11.23 2.24
C ASP A 62 -5.13 -11.10 2.27
N ALA A 63 -4.55 -10.77 3.42
CA ALA A 63 -3.09 -10.65 3.55
C ALA A 63 -2.38 -11.97 3.19
N ARG A 64 -2.87 -13.11 3.69
CA ARG A 64 -2.32 -14.44 3.37
C ARG A 64 -2.52 -14.83 1.90
N ARG A 65 -3.62 -14.41 1.26
CA ARG A 65 -3.81 -14.58 -0.19
C ARG A 65 -2.81 -13.72 -0.96
N LEU A 66 -2.61 -12.47 -0.55
CA LEU A 66 -1.65 -11.56 -1.20
C LEU A 66 -0.23 -12.12 -1.18
N VAL A 67 0.21 -12.68 -0.04
CA VAL A 67 1.51 -13.39 0.05
C VAL A 67 1.62 -14.49 -1.00
N ARG A 68 0.59 -15.33 -1.13
CA ARG A 68 0.57 -16.44 -2.09
C ARG A 68 0.58 -15.94 -3.54
N LEU A 69 -0.21 -14.92 -3.85
CA LEU A 69 -0.30 -14.34 -5.20
C LEU A 69 1.02 -13.73 -5.65
N LEU A 70 1.73 -13.05 -4.75
CA LEU A 70 2.99 -12.38 -5.04
C LEU A 70 4.21 -13.31 -4.95
N HIS A 71 4.02 -14.58 -4.60
CA HIS A 71 5.12 -15.54 -4.56
C HIS A 71 5.80 -15.66 -5.94
N GLY A 72 7.13 -15.64 -5.92
CA GLY A 72 7.96 -15.68 -7.13
C GLY A 72 8.04 -14.35 -7.90
N ILE A 73 7.35 -13.29 -7.46
CA ILE A 73 7.45 -11.95 -8.07
C ILE A 73 8.41 -11.08 -7.28
N ARG A 74 9.33 -10.38 -7.96
CA ARG A 74 10.20 -9.36 -7.34
C ARG A 74 9.39 -8.10 -7.03
N GLY A 75 8.54 -8.18 -6.01
CA GLY A 75 7.58 -7.15 -5.64
C GLY A 75 7.86 -6.51 -4.28
N LYS A 76 7.26 -5.34 -4.07
CA LYS A 76 6.99 -4.74 -2.77
C LYS A 76 5.53 -4.30 -2.73
N VAL A 77 4.94 -4.22 -1.55
CA VAL A 77 3.54 -3.81 -1.36
C VAL A 77 3.51 -2.42 -0.74
N ASN A 78 2.70 -1.53 -1.31
CA ASN A 78 2.38 -0.25 -0.71
C ASN A 78 0.92 -0.26 -0.25
N LEU A 79 0.71 -0.38 1.06
CA LEU A 79 -0.60 -0.32 1.69
C LEU A 79 -1.03 1.14 1.80
N LEU A 80 -2.22 1.44 1.29
CA LEU A 80 -2.82 2.78 1.29
C LEU A 80 -4.14 2.70 2.06
N PRO A 81 -4.15 2.84 3.40
CA PRO A 81 -5.39 2.96 4.13
C PRO A 81 -6.22 4.12 3.58
N LEU A 82 -7.50 3.89 3.34
CA LEU A 82 -8.38 4.89 2.71
C LEU A 82 -8.26 6.27 3.38
N ASN A 83 -8.21 7.31 2.56
CA ASN A 83 -8.46 8.67 3.01
C ASN A 83 -9.94 8.95 2.74
N GLU A 84 -10.71 9.09 3.81
CA GLU A 84 -12.15 9.39 3.73
C GLU A 84 -12.38 10.70 2.97
N ALA A 85 -13.32 10.67 2.03
CA ALA A 85 -13.79 11.83 1.29
C ALA A 85 -15.29 11.68 1.01
N ALA A 86 -15.99 12.80 0.87
CA ALA A 86 -17.42 12.80 0.57
C ALA A 86 -17.70 12.05 -0.74
N GLY A 87 -18.72 11.17 -0.72
CA GLY A 87 -19.14 10.39 -1.90
C GLY A 87 -18.43 9.05 -2.12
N ILE A 88 -17.48 8.67 -1.27
CA ILE A 88 -16.86 7.33 -1.33
C ILE A 88 -17.65 6.38 -0.42
N PRO A 89 -18.23 5.27 -0.94
CA PRO A 89 -19.05 4.33 -0.17
C PRO A 89 -18.20 3.31 0.60
N PHE A 90 -17.00 3.70 1.04
CA PHE A 90 -16.07 2.82 1.74
C PHE A 90 -15.49 3.54 2.96
N GLU A 91 -15.17 2.76 3.98
CA GLU A 91 -14.58 3.24 5.22
C GLU A 91 -13.08 2.92 5.30
N ARG A 92 -12.37 3.74 6.07
CA ARG A 92 -10.97 3.45 6.42
C ARG A 92 -10.90 2.32 7.45
N PRO A 93 -10.03 1.30 7.26
CA PRO A 93 -9.72 0.34 8.31
C PRO A 93 -9.14 0.98 9.58
N SER A 94 -9.36 0.36 10.73
CA SER A 94 -8.64 0.74 11.94
C SER A 94 -7.14 0.52 11.76
N ASP A 95 -6.32 1.31 12.47
CA ASP A 95 -4.87 1.16 12.36
C ASP A 95 -4.39 -0.21 12.85
N GLU A 96 -5.10 -0.84 13.80
CA GLU A 96 -4.83 -2.22 14.21
C GLU A 96 -4.96 -3.20 13.05
N ARG A 97 -6.01 -3.08 12.23
CA ARG A 97 -6.22 -3.92 11.04
C ARG A 97 -5.12 -3.68 10.01
N VAL A 98 -4.78 -2.42 9.75
CA VAL A 98 -3.67 -2.04 8.86
C VAL A 98 -2.36 -2.65 9.32
N ASN A 99 -2.02 -2.51 10.60
CA ASN A 99 -0.79 -3.01 11.19
C ASN A 99 -0.73 -4.54 11.17
N ARG A 100 -1.85 -5.20 11.46
CA ARG A 100 -1.96 -6.67 11.40
C ARG A 100 -1.77 -7.19 9.97
N PHE A 101 -2.39 -6.55 8.99
CA PHE A 101 -2.21 -6.89 7.57
C PHE A 101 -0.75 -6.70 7.15
N ALA A 102 -0.15 -5.55 7.46
CA ALA A 102 1.25 -5.24 7.18
C ALA A 102 2.19 -6.27 7.82
N LYS A 103 1.93 -6.63 9.08
CA LYS A 103 2.71 -7.63 9.82
C LYS A 103 2.67 -9.00 9.14
N ILE A 104 1.49 -9.48 8.74
CA ILE A 104 1.36 -10.77 8.04
C ILE A 104 2.20 -10.77 6.76
N LEU A 105 2.14 -9.71 5.96
CA LEU A 105 2.94 -9.61 4.75
C LEU A 105 4.45 -9.60 5.05
N SER A 106 4.89 -8.82 6.04
CA SER A 106 6.31 -8.72 6.40
C SER A 106 6.86 -10.02 7.01
N ASP A 107 6.06 -10.72 7.83
CA ASP A 107 6.45 -12.00 8.44
C ASP A 107 6.68 -13.08 7.36
N HIS A 108 6.12 -12.91 6.16
CA HIS A 108 6.33 -13.79 5.00
C HIS A 108 7.35 -13.22 3.98
N GLY A 109 8.17 -12.25 4.39
CA GLY A 109 9.29 -11.75 3.60
C GLY A 109 8.95 -10.72 2.52
N LEU A 110 7.71 -10.24 2.43
CA LEU A 110 7.37 -9.13 1.56
C LEU A 110 7.87 -7.81 2.15
N THR A 111 8.43 -6.95 1.29
CA THR A 111 8.69 -5.56 1.69
C THR A 111 7.41 -4.77 1.60
N VAL A 112 7.03 -4.13 2.71
CA VAL A 112 5.75 -3.43 2.85
C VAL A 112 6.00 -2.00 3.31
N SER A 113 5.33 -1.04 2.69
CA SER A 113 5.17 0.31 3.22
C SER A 113 3.70 0.57 3.53
N VAL A 114 3.43 1.29 4.62
CA VAL A 114 2.09 1.82 4.93
C VAL A 114 2.11 3.32 4.73
N ARG A 115 1.32 3.83 3.78
CA ARG A 115 1.23 5.26 3.55
C ARG A 115 0.41 5.90 4.66
N LYS A 116 1.04 6.78 5.43
CA LYS A 116 0.35 7.61 6.41
C LYS A 116 -0.50 8.66 5.71
N SER A 117 -1.75 8.82 6.14
CA SER A 117 -2.56 9.98 5.78
C SER A 117 -1.86 11.24 6.28
N ARG A 118 -1.76 12.28 5.46
CA ARG A 118 -1.22 13.57 5.89
C ARG A 118 -2.08 14.05 7.07
N GLY A 119 -1.51 14.09 8.28
CA GLY A 119 -2.18 14.60 9.49
C GLY A 119 -2.50 13.59 10.59
N ARG A 120 -2.17 12.29 10.47
CA ARG A 120 -2.37 11.32 11.57
C ARG A 120 -1.13 10.45 11.77
N ASP A 121 -0.39 10.75 12.83
CA ASP A 121 0.80 10.02 13.26
C ASP A 121 0.40 8.73 13.95
N ILE A 122 0.46 7.62 13.22
CA ILE A 122 0.44 6.29 13.84
C ILE A 122 1.86 5.73 13.83
N ARG A 123 2.40 5.57 15.04
CA ARG A 123 3.57 4.75 15.32
C ARG A 123 3.09 3.31 15.34
N ALA A 124 3.50 2.53 14.36
CA ALA A 124 3.40 1.09 14.41
C ALA A 124 4.63 0.50 13.71
N ALA A 125 5.20 -0.49 14.36
CA ALA A 125 6.61 -0.82 14.33
C ALA A 125 7.05 -1.58 13.07
N CYS A 126 8.24 -1.21 12.58
CA CYS A 126 9.33 -2.14 12.25
C CYS A 126 10.59 -1.32 11.95
N GLY A 127 11.59 -1.39 12.83
CA GLY A 127 12.93 -0.84 12.61
C GLY A 127 13.22 0.46 13.36
N GLN A 128 13.87 0.31 14.51
CA GLN A 128 14.59 1.39 15.20
C GLN A 128 15.63 2.00 14.25
N LEU A 129 15.52 3.30 14.01
CA LEU A 129 16.58 4.31 13.85
C LEU A 129 15.88 5.61 13.43
N ILE A 130 15.30 6.29 14.42
CA ILE A 130 15.00 7.71 14.29
C ILE A 130 16.32 8.41 14.60
N THR A 131 17.07 8.80 13.57
CA THR A 131 17.96 9.94 13.76
C THR A 131 17.06 11.16 13.89
N GLU A 132 17.02 11.76 15.08
CA GLU A 132 16.49 13.10 15.27
C GLU A 132 17.34 14.07 14.43
N THR A 133 16.95 14.27 13.18
CA THR A 133 17.36 15.47 12.45
C THR A 133 16.38 16.57 12.83
N THR A 134 16.87 17.45 13.70
CA THR A 134 16.29 18.73 14.08
C THR A 134 15.57 19.36 12.88
N ARG A 135 14.28 19.63 13.06
CA ARG A 135 13.42 20.29 12.07
C ARG A 135 14.01 21.65 11.68
N THR A 136 14.62 21.75 10.50
CA THR A 136 14.79 23.05 9.84
C THR A 136 13.42 23.48 9.34
N GLN A 137 12.90 24.56 9.93
CA GLN A 137 11.60 25.13 9.58
C GLN A 137 11.53 25.48 8.09
N SER A 138 10.41 25.15 7.43
CA SER A 138 10.18 25.49 6.03
C SER A 138 10.02 27.02 5.85
N PRO A 139 10.54 27.61 4.75
CA PRO A 139 10.52 29.06 4.51
C PRO A 139 9.12 29.69 4.59
N GLY A 140 8.07 28.94 4.22
CA GLY A 140 6.69 29.43 4.21
C GLY A 140 6.12 29.78 5.59
N ARG A 141 6.71 29.28 6.68
CA ARG A 141 6.21 29.55 8.04
C ARG A 141 6.80 30.81 8.67
N ARG A 142 7.87 31.37 8.07
CA ARG A 142 8.52 32.61 8.53
C ARG A 142 7.83 33.87 7.99
N LEU A 143 7.19 33.78 6.82
CA LEU A 143 6.51 34.92 6.19
C LEU A 143 5.18 35.28 6.87
N ALA A 144 4.49 34.29 7.45
CA ALA A 144 3.20 34.50 8.14
C ALA A 144 3.32 35.15 9.53
N MET A 145 4.51 35.21 10.13
CA MET A 145 4.74 35.82 11.45
C MET A 145 5.26 37.27 11.37
N LEU A 146 5.62 37.77 10.18
CA LEU A 146 6.12 39.13 9.99
C LEU A 146 5.06 40.11 9.45
N MET A 147 3.83 39.62 9.21
CA MET A 147 2.72 40.42 8.69
C MET A 147 1.46 40.33 9.57
N GLY A 148 1.63 40.04 10.86
CA GLY A 148 0.56 40.04 11.86
C GLY A 148 1.02 40.74 13.12
#